data_AF-A0A7W0Z1J3-F1
#
_entry.id   AF-A0A7W0Z1J3-F1
#
_cell.length_a   1.000
_cell.length_b   1.000
_cell.length_c   1.000
_cell.angle_alpha   90.00
_cell.angle_beta   90.00
_cell.angle_gamma   90.00
#
_symmetry.space_group_name_H-M   'P 1'
#
loop_
_entity.id
_entity.type
_entity.pdbx_description
1 polymer ?
#
loop_
_entity_poly.entity_id
_entity_poly.type
_entity_poly.pdbx_seq_one_letter_code
_entity_poly.pdbx_strand_id
1 'polypeptide(L)' 'MPRQFNPDTREFEEVPAGWELQHNTESKRWDYAPPGSIPRFLEDRAEWVLAPAGWVLASDPQTGKLRYAAPSDGRP' A
#
# COMPACT_ATOMS: atom_id res chain seq x y z
N MET A 1 2.69 10.41 12.20
CA MET A 1 2.49 8.97 12.00
C MET A 1 3.42 8.22 12.96
N PRO A 2 3.04 7.08 13.57
CA PRO A 2 3.97 6.29 14.38
C PRO A 2 5.12 5.73 13.52
N ARG A 3 6.27 5.49 14.16
CA ARG A 3 7.40 4.79 13.54
C ARG A 3 7.36 3.31 13.92
N GLN A 4 7.43 2.42 12.95
CA GLN A 4 7.48 0.98 13.18
C GLN A 4 8.74 0.38 12.53
N PHE A 5 9.34 -0.64 13.15
CA PHE A 5 10.57 -1.26 12.66
C PHE A 5 10.27 -2.36 11.64
N ASN A 6 10.74 -2.19 10.42
CA ASN A 6 10.68 -3.21 9.39
C ASN A 6 11.92 -4.13 9.46
N PRO A 7 11.77 -5.42 9.81
CA PRO A 7 12.89 -6.35 9.90
C PRO A 7 13.52 -6.69 8.55
N ASP A 8 12.81 -6.50 7.43
CA ASP A 8 13.31 -6.77 6.08
C ASP A 8 14.35 -5.72 5.65
N THR A 9 14.02 -4.44 5.83
CA THR A 9 14.92 -3.31 5.54
C THR A 9 15.88 -3.00 6.69
N ARG A 10 15.57 -3.47 7.91
CA ARG A 10 16.25 -3.14 9.17
C ARG A 10 16.16 -1.65 9.53
N GLU A 11 15.08 -1.00 9.14
CA GLU A 11 14.86 0.43 9.36
C GLU A 11 13.55 0.72 10.09
N PHE A 12 13.45 1.91 10.69
CA PHE A 12 12.21 2.42 11.27
C PHE A 12 11.49 3.34 10.28
N GLU A 13 10.34 2.89 9.81
CA GLU A 13 9.51 3.56 8.79
C GLU A 13 8.36 4.33 9.44
N GLU A 14 8.01 5.49 8.89
CA GLU A 14 6.78 6.21 9.27
C GLU A 14 5.58 5.57 8.60
N VAL A 15 4.66 5.04 9.40
CA VAL A 15 3.53 4.27 8.89
C VAL A 15 2.22 4.76 9.51
N PRO A 16 1.10 4.77 8.77
CA PRO A 16 -0.19 5.13 9.34
C PRO A 16 -0.55 4.23 10.52
N ALA A 17 -1.30 4.79 11.47
CA ALA A 17 -1.75 4.02 12.63
C ALA A 17 -2.66 2.85 12.19
N GLY A 18 -2.43 1.67 12.77
CA GLY A 18 -3.17 0.45 12.45
C GLY A 18 -2.67 -0.31 11.22
N TRP A 19 -1.63 0.16 10.53
CA TRP A 19 -0.95 -0.65 9.52
C TRP A 19 -0.08 -1.70 10.19
N GLU A 20 -0.08 -2.90 9.61
CA GLU A 20 0.62 -4.07 10.09
C GLU A 20 1.63 -4.54 9.05
N LEU A 21 2.73 -5.12 9.51
CA LEU A 21 3.75 -5.70 8.65
C LEU A 21 3.17 -6.97 8.00
N GLN A 22 3.07 -6.99 6.68
CA GLN A 22 2.47 -8.07 5.92
C GLN A 22 3.43 -8.55 4.83
N HIS A 23 3.44 -9.86 4.58
CA HIS A 23 4.28 -10.46 3.55
C HIS A 23 3.62 -10.34 2.18
N ASN A 24 4.27 -9.61 1.29
CA ASN A 24 3.87 -9.48 -0.10
C ASN A 24 4.38 -10.68 -0.90
N THR A 25 3.48 -11.61 -1.22
CA THR A 25 3.84 -12.89 -1.86
C THR A 25 4.37 -12.74 -3.28
N GLU A 26 4.08 -11.62 -3.95
CA GLU A 26 4.52 -11.37 -5.33
C GLU A 26 5.89 -10.71 -5.35
N SER A 27 6.13 -9.69 -4.51
CA SER A 27 7.44 -9.03 -4.41
C SER A 27 8.45 -9.78 -3.53
N LYS A 28 7.99 -10.75 -2.74
CA LYS A 28 8.78 -11.49 -1.72
C LYS A 28 9.38 -10.60 -0.63
N ARG A 29 8.70 -9.49 -0.29
CA ARG A 29 9.13 -8.52 0.73
C ARG A 29 8.09 -8.39 1.84
N TRP A 30 8.51 -7.83 2.97
CA TRP A 30 7.61 -7.43 4.04
C TRP A 30 7.35 -5.93 3.97
N ASP A 31 6.10 -5.58 3.76
CA ASP A 31 5.65 -4.20 3.60
C ASP A 31 4.59 -3.90 4.67
N TYR A 32 4.61 -2.68 5.21
CA TYR A 32 3.49 -2.22 6.04
C TYR A 32 2.28 -1.92 5.16
N ALA A 33 1.14 -2.47 5.53
CA ALA A 33 -0.13 -2.24 4.85
C ALA A 33 -1.31 -2.33 5.81
N PRO A 34 -2.49 -1.80 5.45
CA PRO A 34 -3.70 -2.00 6.25
C PRO A 34 -4.03 -3.50 6.39
N PRO A 35 -4.62 -3.95 7.51
CA PRO A 35 -4.98 -5.34 7.71
C PRO A 35 -5.87 -5.89 6.58
N GLY A 36 -5.61 -7.12 6.15
CA GLY A 36 -6.37 -7.76 5.07
C GLY A 36 -6.03 -7.22 3.67
N SER A 37 -4.86 -6.62 3.51
CA SER A 37 -4.37 -6.18 2.20
C SER A 37 -3.95 -7.38 1.35
N ILE A 38 -4.11 -7.24 0.04
CA ILE A 38 -3.74 -8.25 -0.95
C ILE A 38 -2.74 -7.67 -1.96
N PRO A 39 -1.84 -8.48 -2.55
CA PRO A 39 -0.95 -8.02 -3.61
C PRO A 39 -1.73 -7.49 -4.81
N ARG A 40 -1.34 -6.33 -5.30
CA ARG A 40 -1.89 -5.67 -6.48
C ARG A 40 -0.76 -5.06 -7.29
N PHE A 41 -0.87 -5.14 -8.61
CA PHE A 41 0.15 -4.60 -9.52
C PHE A 41 -0.11 -3.12 -9.81
N LEU A 42 0.95 -2.31 -9.76
CA LEU A 42 0.99 -0.92 -10.20
C LEU A 42 1.77 -0.83 -11.50
N GLU A 43 1.06 -0.57 -12.60
CA GLU A 43 1.64 -0.59 -13.95
C GLU A 43 2.66 0.54 -14.19
N ASP A 44 2.45 1.71 -13.61
CA ASP A 44 3.32 2.88 -13.78
C ASP A 44 4.72 2.69 -13.18
N ARG A 45 4.85 1.77 -12.22
CA ARG A 45 6.10 1.43 -11.53
C ARG A 45 6.58 0.01 -11.80
N ALA A 46 5.77 -0.78 -12.52
CA ALA A 46 5.96 -2.20 -12.70
C ALA A 46 6.23 -2.93 -11.37
N GLU A 47 5.42 -2.62 -10.34
CA GLU A 47 5.65 -3.04 -8.96
C GLU A 47 4.41 -3.72 -8.36
N TRP A 48 4.63 -4.72 -7.50
CA TRP A 48 3.59 -5.33 -6.69
C TRP A 48 3.55 -4.67 -5.31
N VAL A 49 2.41 -4.08 -4.96
CA VAL A 49 2.16 -3.44 -3.66
C VAL A 49 1.04 -4.15 -2.91
N LEU A 50 0.99 -4.01 -1.59
CA LEU A 50 -0.15 -4.43 -0.80
C LEU A 50 -1.20 -3.31 -0.77
N ALA A 51 -2.43 -3.64 -1.16
CA ALA A 51 -3.55 -2.72 -1.09
C ALA A 51 -4.76 -3.39 -0.42
N PRO A 52 -5.58 -2.65 0.35
CA PRO A 52 -6.78 -3.21 0.94
C PRO A 52 -7.72 -3.83 -0.08
N ALA A 53 -8.35 -4.93 0.31
CA ALA A 53 -9.40 -5.54 -0.50
C ALA A 53 -10.51 -4.51 -0.79
N GLY A 54 -10.79 -4.25 -2.07
CA GLY A 54 -11.81 -3.31 -2.53
C GLY A 54 -11.30 -1.91 -2.92
N TRP A 55 -10.02 -1.59 -2.68
CA TRP A 55 -9.44 -0.36 -3.21
C TRP A 55 -9.32 -0.42 -4.74
N VAL A 56 -9.49 0.74 -5.38
CA VAL A 56 -9.44 0.90 -6.84
C VAL A 56 -8.18 1.64 -7.26
N LEU A 57 -7.68 1.33 -8.46
CA LEU A 57 -6.54 2.03 -9.04
C LEU A 57 -6.98 3.44 -9.47
N ALA A 58 -6.29 4.46 -8.96
CA ALA A 58 -6.55 5.86 -9.24
C ALA A 58 -5.24 6.56 -9.64
N SER A 59 -5.34 7.53 -10.55
CA SER A 59 -4.22 8.42 -10.88
C SER A 59 -4.25 9.64 -9.96
N ASP A 60 -3.09 9.99 -9.42
CA ASP A 60 -2.89 11.23 -8.67
C ASP A 60 -2.98 12.43 -9.64
N PRO A 61 -3.87 13.41 -9.41
CA PRO A 61 -4.11 14.50 -10.35
C PRO A 61 -2.96 15.51 -10.44
N GLN A 62 -2.04 15.54 -9.47
CA GLN A 62 -0.91 16.46 -9.46
C GLN A 62 0.31 15.88 -10.18
N THR A 63 0.48 14.57 -10.10
CA THR A 63 1.71 13.88 -10.56
C THR A 63 1.47 12.87 -11.67
N GLY A 64 0.22 12.48 -11.93
CA GLY A 64 -0.16 11.42 -12.86
C GLY A 64 0.13 9.99 -12.37
N LYS A 65 0.82 9.84 -11.22
CA LYS A 65 1.23 8.53 -10.69
C LYS A 65 0.02 7.70 -10.26
N LEU A 66 0.07 6.39 -10.50
CA LEU A 66 -0.99 5.49 -10.07
C LEU A 66 -0.81 5.10 -8.60
N ARG A 67 -1.93 4.93 -7.91
CA ARG A 67 -2.01 4.38 -6.55
C ARG A 67 -3.35 3.68 -6.35
N TYR A 68 -3.38 2.68 -5.48
CA TYR A 68 -4.66 2.17 -4.98
C TYR A 68 -5.21 3.13 -3.94
N ALA A 69 -6.50 3.45 -4.04
CA ALA A 69 -7.21 4.31 -3.10
C ALA A 69 -8.55 3.68 -2.70
N ALA A 70 -9.07 4.06 -1.54
CA ALA A 70 -10.41 3.71 -1.15
C ALA A 70 -11.38 4.12 -2.28
N PRO A 71 -12.34 3.26 -2.65
CA PRO A 71 -13.38 3.67 -3.58
C PRO A 71 -14.01 4.93 -3.00
N SER A 72 -14.10 5.99 -3.79
CA SER A 72 -14.75 7.20 -3.35
C SER A 72 -16.17 6.81 -2.93
N ASP A 73 -16.50 6.91 -1.63
CA ASP A 73 -17.87 6.77 -1.17
C ASP A 73 -18.68 7.76 -2.02
N GLY A 74 -19.46 7.24 -2.97
CA GLY A 74 -20.16 8.02 -3.98
C GLY A 74 -21.23 8.89 -3.34
N ARG A 75 -20.82 9.93 -2.63
CA ARG A 75 -21.69 10.94 -2.09
C ARG A 75 -21.89 12.00 -3.20
N PRO A 76 -23.16 12.25 -3.59
CA PRO A 76 -23.53 13.03 -4.76
C PRO A 76 -23.03 14.48 -4.73
#